data_AF-A0A2D8EV26-F1
#
_entry.id   AF-A0A2D8EV26-F1
#
_cell.length_a   1.000
_cell.length_b   1.000
_cell.length_c   1.000
_cell.angle_alpha   90.00
_cell.angle_beta   90.00
_cell.angle_gamma   90.00
#
_symmetry.space_group_name_H-M   'P 1'
#
loop_
_entity.id
_entity.type
_entity.pdbx_description
1 polymer ?
#
loop_
_entity_poly.entity_id
_entity_poly.type
_entity_poly.pdbx_seq_one_letter_code
_entity_poly.pdbx_strand_id
1 'polypeptide(L)'
;MNEPKITQEQIVKKFVYLDLPDQGYNNQDFYEMSDETLRYVLATCELPYLYNGKKLKEGQEKNKFYNCIEFYTFTENTTVEKFKVNDPKLLHELMDMDYDSLRNYVEDNEFEWLGADFEHIEEYLNFVSYMQDEWDFVAGGIQNNDEYMDIIKQPFNKKKDNKYIVALKILMEYVPDDDYTKNSVFRKLTDLGINVELITRVGVFGEYFTELKIRGGEDNA
;
A
#
# COMPACT_ATOMS: atom_id res chain seq x y z
N MET A 1 -27.69 -3.20 17.66
CA MET A 1 -27.45 -3.67 16.28
C MET A 1 -25.95 -3.71 16.11
N ASN A 2 -25.37 -4.82 15.65
CA ASN A 2 -23.95 -4.84 15.28
C ASN A 2 -23.81 -4.03 13.99
N GLU A 3 -22.93 -3.04 13.98
CA GLU A 3 -22.62 -2.30 12.76
C GLU A 3 -22.07 -3.29 11.71
N PRO A 4 -22.47 -3.14 10.43
CA PRO A 4 -21.99 -4.03 9.37
C PRO A 4 -20.45 -3.93 9.29
N LYS A 5 -19.80 -5.09 9.21
CA LYS A 5 -18.33 -5.15 9.12
C LYS A 5 -17.87 -4.53 7.80
N ILE A 6 -16.99 -3.53 7.89
CA ILE A 6 -16.35 -2.90 6.72
C ILE A 6 -15.38 -3.92 6.08
N THR A 7 -15.53 -4.09 4.77
CA THR A 7 -14.78 -5.09 3.97
C THR A 7 -13.66 -4.44 3.16
N GLN A 8 -12.66 -5.23 2.76
CA GLN A 8 -11.59 -4.75 1.89
C GLN A 8 -12.12 -4.24 0.55
N GLU A 9 -13.14 -4.88 -0.03
CA GLU A 9 -13.75 -4.43 -1.28
C GLU A 9 -14.34 -3.02 -1.15
N GLN A 10 -14.99 -2.71 -0.02
CA GLN A 10 -15.51 -1.37 0.24
C GLN A 10 -14.39 -0.34 0.42
N ILE A 11 -13.28 -0.72 1.08
CA ILE A 11 -12.11 0.16 1.20
C ILE A 11 -11.51 0.44 -0.18
N VAL A 12 -11.25 -0.60 -0.98
CA VAL A 12 -10.72 -0.44 -2.35
C VAL A 12 -11.61 0.50 -3.15
N LYS A 13 -12.92 0.26 -3.13
CA LYS A 13 -13.89 1.09 -3.87
C LYS A 13 -13.91 2.57 -3.44
N LYS A 14 -13.55 2.89 -2.19
CA LYS A 14 -13.70 4.24 -1.63
C LYS A 14 -12.41 5.03 -1.50
N PHE A 15 -11.27 4.34 -1.51
CA PHE A 15 -9.96 4.96 -1.26
C PHE A 15 -8.94 4.74 -2.38
N VAL A 16 -9.17 3.79 -3.30
CA VAL A 16 -8.20 3.45 -4.36
C VAL A 16 -8.56 4.16 -5.66
N TYR A 17 -7.77 5.16 -6.02
CA TYR A 17 -7.84 5.84 -7.31
C TYR A 17 -6.83 5.23 -8.30
N LEU A 18 -7.32 4.67 -9.41
CA LEU A 18 -6.47 3.98 -10.41
C LEU A 18 -6.11 4.83 -11.63
N ASP A 19 -6.77 5.98 -11.79
CA ASP A 19 -6.54 6.94 -12.88
C ASP A 19 -5.64 8.08 -12.42
N LEU A 20 -4.61 7.70 -11.64
CA LEU A 20 -3.58 8.63 -11.15
C LEU A 20 -2.86 9.29 -12.32
N PRO A 21 -2.53 10.59 -12.21
CA PRO A 21 -1.77 11.29 -13.24
C PRO A 21 -0.35 10.75 -13.31
N ASP A 22 0.33 11.03 -14.43
CA ASP A 22 1.75 10.71 -14.61
C ASP A 22 2.68 11.63 -13.79
N GLN A 23 2.12 12.65 -13.13
CA GLN A 23 2.86 13.65 -12.36
C GLN A 23 2.08 14.04 -11.09
N GLY A 24 2.76 14.01 -9.95
CA GLY A 24 2.29 14.60 -8.69
C GLY A 24 2.83 16.02 -8.57
N TYR A 25 2.01 17.00 -8.91
CA TYR A 25 2.23 18.42 -8.56
C TYR A 25 1.73 18.66 -7.14
N ASN A 26 2.32 19.65 -6.44
CA ASN A 26 1.86 20.24 -5.16
C ASN A 26 0.71 19.50 -4.45
N ASN A 27 0.96 19.01 -3.24
CA ASN A 27 0.06 18.05 -2.59
C ASN A 27 -1.43 18.44 -2.50
N GLN A 28 -1.75 19.74 -2.41
CA GLN A 28 -3.13 20.21 -2.43
C GLN A 28 -3.87 19.71 -3.67
N ASP A 29 -3.33 19.97 -4.86
CA ASP A 29 -3.97 19.62 -6.12
C ASP A 29 -3.99 18.10 -6.30
N PHE A 30 -2.94 17.42 -5.84
CA PHE A 30 -2.91 15.96 -5.83
C PHE A 30 -4.07 15.39 -5.01
N TYR A 31 -4.28 15.84 -3.78
CA TYR A 31 -5.34 15.27 -2.95
C TYR A 31 -6.73 15.72 -3.35
N GLU A 32 -6.89 16.93 -3.88
CA GLU A 32 -8.18 17.43 -4.39
C GLU A 32 -8.60 16.84 -5.73
N MET A 33 -7.79 16.00 -6.40
CA MET A 33 -8.12 15.49 -7.74
C MET A 33 -9.31 14.51 -7.75
N SER A 34 -9.56 13.81 -6.64
CA SER A 34 -10.59 12.78 -6.52
C SER A 34 -11.13 12.66 -5.10
N ASP A 35 -12.30 12.05 -4.95
CA ASP A 35 -12.86 11.76 -3.63
C ASP A 35 -12.06 10.65 -2.91
N GLU A 36 -11.46 9.71 -3.63
CA GLU A 36 -10.60 8.69 -3.06
C GLU A 36 -9.33 9.27 -2.42
N THR A 37 -8.64 10.18 -3.12
CA THR A 37 -7.44 10.86 -2.62
C THR A 37 -7.77 11.77 -1.43
N LEU A 38 -8.89 12.51 -1.49
CA LEU A 38 -9.37 13.31 -0.36
C LEU A 38 -9.70 12.45 0.86
N ARG A 39 -10.42 11.33 0.69
CA ARG A 39 -10.71 10.43 1.82
C ARG A 39 -9.44 9.86 2.42
N TYR A 40 -8.47 9.48 1.59
CA TYR A 40 -7.20 8.97 2.09
C TYR A 40 -6.49 10.01 2.96
N VAL A 41 -6.27 11.23 2.46
CA VAL A 41 -5.54 12.26 3.22
C VAL A 41 -6.28 12.66 4.49
N LEU A 42 -7.61 12.73 4.46
CA LEU A 42 -8.42 13.00 5.65
C LEU A 42 -8.38 11.85 6.67
N ALA A 43 -8.18 10.60 6.24
CA ALA A 43 -8.04 9.48 7.16
C ALA A 43 -6.63 9.40 7.76
N THR A 44 -5.59 9.76 7.01
CA THR A 44 -4.19 9.49 7.38
C THR A 44 -3.41 10.70 7.89
N CYS A 45 -3.91 11.93 7.69
CA CYS A 45 -3.17 13.14 8.07
C CYS A 45 -3.82 13.91 9.24
N GLU A 46 -3.00 14.30 10.22
CA GLU A 46 -3.38 15.28 11.23
C GLU A 46 -3.46 16.68 10.60
N LEU A 47 -4.67 17.13 10.29
CA LEU A 47 -4.92 18.45 9.70
C LEU A 47 -5.61 19.40 10.71
N PRO A 48 -5.37 20.72 10.62
CA PRO A 48 -4.38 21.34 9.73
C PRO A 48 -2.95 21.07 10.21
N TYR A 49 -1.99 21.05 9.28
CA TYR A 49 -0.57 21.03 9.66
C TYR A 49 -0.23 22.30 10.44
N LEU A 50 0.07 22.15 11.73
CA LEU A 50 0.52 23.26 12.57
C LEU A 50 1.99 23.57 12.26
N TYR A 51 2.27 24.15 11.09
CA TYR A 51 3.62 24.61 10.77
C TYR A 51 4.02 25.77 11.70
N ASN A 52 5.16 25.64 12.39
CA ASN A 52 5.73 26.65 13.29
C ASN A 52 4.83 27.10 14.46
N GLY A 53 4.06 26.19 15.06
CA GLY A 53 3.32 26.50 16.30
C GLY A 53 2.21 27.56 16.13
N LYS A 54 1.75 27.79 14.89
CA LYS A 54 0.53 28.55 14.64
C LYS A 54 -0.63 27.87 15.38
N LYS A 55 -1.42 28.67 16.09
CA LYS A 55 -2.68 28.20 16.68
C LYS A 55 -3.74 28.10 15.59
N LEU A 56 -4.69 27.18 15.75
CA LEU A 56 -5.90 27.13 14.93
C LEU A 56 -6.57 28.51 14.93
N LYS A 57 -7.07 28.93 13.76
CA LYS A 57 -7.87 30.15 13.66
C LYS A 57 -9.19 29.96 14.41
N GLU A 58 -9.82 31.05 14.81
CA GLU A 58 -11.15 30.99 15.44
C GLU A 58 -12.16 30.40 14.45
N GLY A 59 -12.81 29.29 14.82
CA GLY A 59 -13.72 28.54 13.96
C GLY A 59 -13.09 27.37 13.20
N GLN A 60 -11.76 27.25 13.19
CA GLN A 60 -11.07 26.12 12.55
C GLN A 60 -11.04 24.89 13.48
N GLU A 61 -11.58 23.76 13.02
CA GLU A 61 -11.52 22.51 13.76
C GLU A 61 -10.33 21.64 13.33
N LYS A 62 -9.97 20.68 14.17
CA LYS A 62 -9.05 19.61 13.74
C LYS A 62 -9.80 18.67 12.81
N ASN A 63 -9.07 18.05 11.90
CA ASN A 63 -9.61 16.97 11.08
C ASN A 63 -10.12 15.83 11.96
N LYS A 64 -11.44 15.66 11.98
CA LYS A 64 -12.13 14.67 12.82
C LYS A 64 -11.98 13.25 12.30
N PHE A 65 -11.68 13.09 11.00
CA PHE A 65 -11.57 11.79 10.35
C PHE A 65 -10.19 11.17 10.51
N TYR A 66 -9.22 11.94 11.00
CA TYR A 66 -7.88 11.45 11.24
C TYR A 66 -7.90 10.20 12.12
N ASN A 67 -7.21 9.15 11.65
CA ASN A 67 -7.07 7.88 12.33
C ASN A 67 -8.39 7.12 12.56
N CYS A 68 -9.47 7.40 11.81
CA CYS A 68 -10.66 6.54 11.81
C CYS A 68 -10.37 5.14 11.22
N ILE A 69 -9.37 5.05 10.34
CA ILE A 69 -8.79 3.84 9.77
C ILE A 69 -7.27 3.97 9.71
N GLU A 70 -6.58 2.86 9.90
CA GLU A 70 -5.13 2.72 9.77
C GLU A 70 -4.86 1.74 8.62
N PHE A 71 -4.07 2.15 7.63
CA PHE A 71 -3.66 1.30 6.51
C PHE A 71 -2.29 0.71 6.77
N TYR A 72 -2.15 -0.60 6.53
CA TYR A 72 -0.86 -1.26 6.60
C TYR A 72 -0.21 -1.24 5.23
N THR A 73 1.04 -0.83 5.15
CA THR A 73 1.83 -0.90 3.92
C THR A 73 2.73 -2.13 3.92
N PHE A 74 3.35 -2.43 2.77
CA PHE A 74 4.20 -3.61 2.57
C PHE A 74 5.36 -3.73 3.58
N THR A 75 5.79 -2.61 4.14
CA THR A 75 6.94 -2.50 5.04
C THR A 75 6.57 -2.81 6.50
N GLU A 76 5.31 -2.67 6.88
CA GLU A 76 4.91 -2.64 8.30
C GLU A 76 4.32 -3.95 8.82
N ASN A 77 3.74 -4.82 7.96
CA ASN A 77 3.08 -6.02 8.46
C ASN A 77 3.24 -7.27 7.58
N THR A 78 3.38 -8.43 8.23
CA THR A 78 3.44 -9.77 7.58
C THR A 78 2.09 -10.49 7.64
N THR A 79 1.06 -9.81 8.12
CA THR A 79 -0.31 -10.30 8.20
C THR A 79 -1.03 -10.12 6.86
N VAL A 80 -2.11 -10.88 6.66
CA VAL A 80 -3.00 -10.77 5.49
C VAL A 80 -3.91 -9.54 5.59
N GLU A 81 -4.05 -8.98 6.80
CA GLU A 81 -4.88 -7.81 7.04
C GLU A 81 -4.19 -6.56 6.48
N LYS A 82 -4.88 -5.83 5.60
CA LYS A 82 -4.35 -4.61 4.95
C LYS A 82 -4.70 -3.32 5.68
N PHE A 83 -5.60 -3.37 6.66
CA PHE A 83 -6.06 -2.20 7.41
C PHE A 83 -6.67 -2.60 8.76
N LYS A 84 -6.81 -1.62 9.64
CA LYS A 84 -7.53 -1.71 10.91
C LYS A 84 -8.47 -0.52 11.05
N VAL A 85 -9.73 -0.82 11.36
CA VAL A 85 -10.73 0.22 11.63
C VAL A 85 -10.67 0.61 13.10
N ASN A 86 -10.42 1.89 13.38
CA ASN A 86 -10.32 2.43 14.73
C ASN A 86 -11.64 3.09 15.18
N ASP A 87 -12.34 3.76 14.26
CA ASP A 87 -13.69 4.31 14.48
C ASP A 87 -14.62 3.99 13.28
N PRO A 88 -15.44 2.92 13.38
CA PRO A 88 -16.33 2.53 12.28
C PRO A 88 -17.36 3.59 11.90
N LYS A 89 -17.82 4.41 12.85
CA LYS A 89 -18.86 5.41 12.58
C LYS A 89 -18.30 6.57 11.77
N LEU A 90 -17.14 7.09 12.17
CA LEU A 90 -16.45 8.13 11.42
C LEU A 90 -15.99 7.63 10.05
N LEU A 91 -15.52 6.38 9.97
CA LEU A 91 -15.15 5.78 8.70
C LEU A 91 -16.35 5.64 7.75
N HIS A 92 -17.52 5.22 8.25
CA HIS A 92 -18.75 5.20 7.46
C HIS A 92 -19.14 6.59 6.97
N GLU A 93 -19.11 7.59 7.85
CA GLU A 93 -19.37 8.99 7.47
C GLU A 93 -18.42 9.45 6.35
N LEU A 94 -17.12 9.24 6.50
CA LEU A 94 -16.11 9.59 5.49
C LEU A 94 -16.35 8.88 4.15
N MET A 95 -16.68 7.58 4.20
CA MET A 95 -16.95 6.78 3.01
C MET A 95 -18.24 7.20 2.30
N ASP A 96 -19.22 7.73 3.01
CA ASP A 96 -20.52 8.14 2.46
C ASP A 96 -20.52 9.57 1.90
N MET A 97 -19.57 10.42 2.31
CA MET A 97 -19.39 11.76 1.72
C MET A 97 -19.03 11.68 0.23
N ASP A 98 -19.67 12.50 -0.60
CA ASP A 98 -19.28 12.71 -1.99
C ASP A 98 -18.16 13.74 -2.11
N TYR A 99 -17.65 13.94 -3.33
CA TYR A 99 -16.55 14.86 -3.59
C TYR A 99 -16.84 16.30 -3.10
N ASP A 100 -18.02 16.85 -3.42
CA ASP A 100 -18.39 18.20 -3.02
C ASP A 100 -18.45 18.32 -1.48
N SER A 101 -18.98 17.30 -0.78
CA SER A 101 -19.01 17.28 0.68
C SER A 101 -17.60 17.21 1.29
N LEU A 102 -16.70 16.42 0.71
CA LEU A 102 -15.30 16.32 1.15
C LEU A 102 -14.58 17.65 0.93
N ARG A 103 -14.78 18.27 -0.23
CA ARG A 103 -14.18 19.56 -0.56
C ARG A 103 -14.68 20.66 0.36
N ASN A 104 -16.00 20.76 0.57
CA ASN A 104 -16.58 21.72 1.50
C ASN A 104 -16.02 21.51 2.92
N TYR A 105 -15.83 20.25 3.36
CA TYR A 105 -15.20 19.97 4.66
C TYR A 105 -13.77 20.51 4.75
N VAL A 106 -12.97 20.38 3.70
CA VAL A 106 -11.60 20.94 3.60
C VAL A 106 -11.65 22.48 3.61
N GLU A 107 -12.52 23.08 2.80
CA GLU A 107 -12.65 24.53 2.65
C GLU A 107 -13.20 25.21 3.92
N ASP A 108 -14.28 24.68 4.50
CA ASP A 108 -14.91 25.21 5.72
C ASP A 108 -13.96 25.17 6.92
N ASN A 109 -13.02 24.21 6.94
CA ASN A 109 -11.99 24.09 7.97
C ASN A 109 -10.65 24.72 7.57
N GLU A 110 -10.58 25.39 6.42
CA GLU A 110 -9.38 26.04 5.89
C GLU A 110 -8.14 25.13 5.96
N PHE A 111 -8.30 23.86 5.58
CA PHE A 111 -7.18 22.92 5.50
C PHE A 111 -6.34 23.21 4.27
N GLU A 112 -5.23 23.92 4.50
CA GLU A 112 -4.18 24.15 3.53
C GLU A 112 -3.07 23.11 3.69
N TRP A 113 -2.31 22.85 2.61
CA TRP A 113 -1.19 21.91 2.59
C TRP A 113 -1.64 20.49 2.95
N LEU A 114 -2.63 19.97 2.21
CA LEU A 114 -3.06 18.59 2.37
C LEU A 114 -1.87 17.64 2.16
N GLY A 115 -1.52 16.87 3.19
CA GLY A 115 -0.35 15.97 3.20
C GLY A 115 1.02 16.67 3.29
N ALA A 116 2.03 15.93 3.76
CA ALA A 116 3.41 16.41 3.94
C ALA A 116 4.30 16.09 2.72
N ASP A 117 4.61 17.10 1.91
CA ASP A 117 5.44 17.05 0.69
C ASP A 117 5.22 15.81 -0.21
N PHE A 118 6.17 15.49 -1.08
CA PHE A 118 6.08 14.32 -1.97
C PHE A 118 6.06 12.97 -1.22
N GLU A 119 6.51 12.95 0.05
CA GLU A 119 6.52 11.75 0.89
C GLU A 119 5.10 11.18 1.08
N HIS A 120 4.13 12.04 1.40
CA HIS A 120 2.73 11.59 1.53
C HIS A 120 2.10 11.16 0.20
N ILE A 121 2.50 11.77 -0.93
CA ILE A 121 2.07 11.29 -2.24
C ILE A 121 2.62 9.87 -2.46
N GLU A 122 3.90 9.63 -2.20
CA GLU A 122 4.52 8.31 -2.30
C GLU A 122 3.82 7.27 -1.38
N GLU A 123 3.46 7.64 -0.16
CA GLU A 123 2.66 6.78 0.73
C GLU A 123 1.33 6.38 0.10
N TYR A 124 0.62 7.32 -0.54
CA TYR A 124 -0.62 7.02 -1.24
C TYR A 124 -0.40 6.07 -2.42
N LEU A 125 0.66 6.27 -3.21
CA LEU A 125 1.00 5.36 -4.32
C LEU A 125 1.25 3.95 -3.79
N ASN A 126 2.04 3.80 -2.73
CA ASN A 126 2.31 2.52 -2.08
C ASN A 126 1.02 1.87 -1.54
N PHE A 127 0.12 2.65 -0.95
CA PHE A 127 -1.20 2.18 -0.52
C PHE A 127 -2.02 1.65 -1.70
N VAL A 128 -2.14 2.41 -2.79
CA VAL A 128 -2.87 2.00 -3.99
C VAL A 128 -2.28 0.73 -4.59
N SER A 129 -0.96 0.65 -4.73
CA SER A 129 -0.24 -0.55 -5.19
C SER A 129 -0.52 -1.76 -4.30
N TYR A 130 -0.59 -1.57 -2.98
CA TYR A 130 -0.82 -2.67 -2.04
C TYR A 130 -2.26 -3.15 -1.99
N MET A 131 -3.24 -2.28 -2.24
CA MET A 131 -4.66 -2.60 -2.06
C MET A 131 -5.27 -3.40 -3.22
N GLN A 132 -4.63 -3.41 -4.39
CA GLN A 132 -5.06 -4.15 -5.58
C GLN A 132 -3.90 -4.92 -6.23
N ASP A 133 -4.20 -5.76 -7.23
CA ASP A 133 -3.25 -6.74 -7.80
C ASP A 133 -2.94 -6.53 -9.31
N GLU A 134 -3.34 -5.39 -9.88
CA GLU A 134 -3.27 -5.08 -11.32
C GLU A 134 -2.10 -4.15 -11.66
N TRP A 135 -1.96 -3.05 -10.92
CA TRP A 135 -1.00 -1.99 -11.18
C TRP A 135 -0.07 -1.77 -10.00
N ASP A 136 1.14 -1.36 -10.30
CA ASP A 136 2.12 -0.85 -9.35
C ASP A 136 2.39 0.61 -9.72
N PHE A 137 2.20 1.50 -8.75
CA PHE A 137 2.46 2.92 -8.85
C PHE A 137 3.71 3.25 -8.04
N VAL A 138 4.70 3.83 -8.71
CA VAL A 138 6.02 4.11 -8.14
C VAL A 138 6.33 5.59 -8.27
N ALA A 139 6.79 6.19 -7.18
CA ALA A 139 7.39 7.51 -7.18
C ALA A 139 8.66 7.52 -8.06
N GLY A 140 8.67 8.37 -9.08
CA GLY A 140 9.78 8.56 -9.99
C GLY A 140 10.71 9.69 -9.56
N GLY A 141 11.35 10.34 -10.54
CA GLY A 141 12.27 11.44 -10.25
C GLY A 141 11.53 12.68 -9.77
N ILE A 142 12.12 13.40 -8.80
CA ILE A 142 11.67 14.74 -8.42
C ILE A 142 12.35 15.75 -9.34
N GLN A 143 11.55 16.48 -10.11
CA GLN A 143 12.02 17.48 -11.05
C GLN A 143 12.01 18.86 -10.38
N ASN A 144 13.11 19.18 -9.69
CA ASN A 144 13.25 20.40 -8.89
C ASN A 144 12.99 21.72 -9.65
N ASN A 145 13.08 21.73 -10.97
CA ASN A 145 12.86 22.94 -11.77
C ASN A 145 11.37 23.27 -11.95
N ASP A 146 10.52 22.25 -11.94
CA ASP A 146 9.09 22.34 -12.23
C ASP A 146 8.23 21.88 -11.03
N GLU A 147 8.88 21.58 -9.89
CA GLU A 147 8.29 21.22 -8.60
C GLU A 147 7.24 20.09 -8.70
N TYR A 148 7.58 19.01 -9.40
CA TYR A 148 6.75 17.80 -9.46
C TYR A 148 7.55 16.51 -9.28
N MET A 149 6.82 15.46 -8.91
CA MET A 149 7.29 14.09 -8.87
C MET A 149 6.68 13.29 -10.03
N ASP A 150 7.51 12.58 -10.80
CA ASP A 150 7.01 11.62 -11.79
C ASP A 150 6.24 10.48 -11.09
N ILE A 151 5.12 10.04 -11.66
CA ILE A 151 4.37 8.88 -11.18
C ILE A 151 4.41 7.82 -12.27
N ILE A 152 4.98 6.67 -11.95
CA ILE A 152 5.16 5.57 -12.90
C ILE A 152 4.10 4.50 -12.63
N LYS A 153 3.18 4.32 -13.56
CA LYS A 153 2.22 3.20 -13.57
C LYS A 153 2.79 2.04 -14.38
N GLN A 154 2.92 0.88 -13.75
CA GLN A 154 3.41 -0.35 -14.40
C GLN A 154 2.56 -1.57 -14.00
N PRO A 155 2.46 -2.62 -14.83
CA PRO A 155 1.76 -3.84 -14.43
C PRO A 155 2.37 -4.43 -13.16
N PHE A 156 1.53 -4.86 -12.22
CA PHE A 156 1.99 -5.42 -10.96
C PHE A 156 2.85 -6.66 -11.21
N ASN A 157 4.16 -6.55 -10.95
CA ASN A 157 5.08 -7.64 -11.19
C ASN A 157 5.16 -8.55 -9.95
N LYS A 158 4.28 -9.57 -9.91
CA LYS A 158 4.26 -10.61 -8.85
C LYS A 158 5.63 -11.28 -8.59
N LYS A 159 6.61 -11.14 -9.49
CA LYS A 159 7.97 -11.69 -9.32
C LYS A 159 8.92 -10.81 -8.51
N LYS A 160 8.60 -9.52 -8.28
CA LYS A 160 9.53 -8.54 -7.69
C LYS A 160 9.54 -8.56 -6.16
N ASP A 161 8.39 -8.73 -5.49
CA ASP A 161 8.29 -8.50 -4.03
C ASP A 161 7.99 -9.71 -3.16
N ASN A 162 8.08 -10.91 -3.69
CA ASN A 162 8.14 -12.03 -2.79
C ASN A 162 9.57 -12.13 -2.24
N LYS A 163 9.85 -11.40 -1.16
CA LYS A 163 11.10 -11.51 -0.38
C LYS A 163 11.44 -12.97 -0.05
N TYR A 164 10.44 -13.85 0.03
CA TYR A 164 10.64 -15.29 0.15
C TYR A 164 11.09 -15.96 -1.16
N ILE A 165 10.63 -15.52 -2.34
CA ILE A 165 11.18 -15.95 -3.66
C ILE A 165 12.62 -15.48 -3.83
N VAL A 166 12.95 -14.24 -3.46
CA VAL A 166 14.34 -13.73 -3.55
C VAL A 166 15.23 -14.50 -2.57
N ALA A 167 14.78 -14.70 -1.33
CA ALA A 167 15.49 -15.54 -0.36
C ALA A 167 15.63 -16.99 -0.84
N LEU A 168 14.59 -17.58 -1.45
CA LEU A 168 14.62 -18.90 -2.08
C LEU A 168 15.66 -18.98 -3.20
N LYS A 169 15.70 -18.00 -4.10
CA LYS A 169 16.66 -17.96 -5.21
C LYS A 169 18.09 -17.87 -4.71
N ILE A 170 18.37 -16.97 -3.76
CA ILE A 170 19.68 -16.85 -3.12
C ILE A 170 20.04 -18.18 -2.44
N LEU A 171 19.12 -18.78 -1.69
CA LEU A 171 19.38 -20.07 -1.03
C LEU A 171 19.65 -21.19 -2.01
N MET A 172 18.95 -21.22 -3.16
CA MET A 172 19.17 -22.23 -4.19
C MET A 172 20.53 -22.07 -4.87
N GLU A 173 21.03 -20.84 -5.08
CA GLU A 173 22.38 -20.58 -5.60
C GLU A 173 23.51 -21.07 -4.67
N TYR A 174 23.24 -21.19 -3.35
CA TYR A 174 24.20 -21.68 -2.36
C TYR A 174 24.12 -23.19 -2.09
N VAL A 175 23.18 -23.91 -2.73
CA VAL A 175 23.03 -25.36 -2.55
C VAL A 175 23.61 -26.08 -3.77
N PRO A 176 24.61 -26.97 -3.61
CA PRO A 176 25.12 -27.80 -4.70
C PRO A 176 24.01 -28.63 -5.35
N ASP A 177 24.07 -28.77 -6.67
CA ASP A 177 23.00 -29.21 -7.58
C ASP A 177 22.35 -30.58 -7.30
N ASP A 178 22.90 -31.39 -6.39
CA ASP A 178 22.66 -32.84 -6.42
C ASP A 178 21.50 -33.36 -5.52
N ASP A 179 20.75 -32.50 -4.80
CA ASP A 179 19.56 -32.98 -4.04
C ASP A 179 18.50 -31.89 -3.74
N TYR A 180 17.90 -31.32 -4.78
CA TYR A 180 16.76 -30.39 -4.67
C TYR A 180 15.43 -31.11 -4.39
N THR A 181 15.27 -31.68 -3.19
CA THR A 181 13.93 -32.03 -2.70
C THR A 181 13.35 -30.89 -1.87
N LYS A 182 12.03 -30.69 -1.92
CA LYS A 182 11.32 -29.73 -1.06
C LYS A 182 11.73 -29.85 0.42
N ASN A 183 12.01 -31.08 0.86
CA ASN A 183 12.42 -31.40 2.22
C ASN A 183 13.85 -30.96 2.56
N SER A 184 14.80 -31.01 1.61
CA SER A 184 16.19 -30.57 1.85
C SER A 184 16.28 -29.05 1.98
N VAL A 185 15.52 -28.32 1.15
CA VAL A 185 15.39 -26.86 1.22
C VAL A 185 14.71 -26.43 2.52
N PHE A 186 13.61 -27.09 2.93
CA PHE A 186 12.92 -26.79 4.18
C PHE A 186 13.78 -27.04 5.42
N ARG A 187 14.56 -28.12 5.44
CA ARG A 187 15.46 -28.41 6.55
C ARG A 187 16.51 -27.31 6.74
N LYS A 188 17.15 -26.87 5.65
CA LYS A 188 18.16 -25.80 5.70
C LYS A 188 17.58 -24.44 6.09
N LEU A 189 16.38 -24.11 5.60
CA LEU A 189 15.66 -22.89 6.02
C LEU A 189 15.41 -22.89 7.53
N THR A 190 14.97 -24.02 8.08
CA THR A 190 14.80 -24.19 9.53
C THR A 190 16.13 -24.08 10.27
N ASP A 191 17.22 -24.65 9.76
CA ASP A 191 18.56 -24.57 10.35
C ASP A 191 19.11 -23.12 10.39
N LEU A 192 18.69 -22.28 9.44
CA LEU A 192 18.99 -20.84 9.40
C LEU A 192 18.04 -20.00 10.28
N GLY A 193 17.12 -20.63 11.02
CA GLY A 193 16.16 -19.95 11.88
C GLY A 193 14.97 -19.33 11.15
N ILE A 194 14.76 -19.67 9.88
CA ILE A 194 13.64 -19.17 9.07
C ILE A 194 12.41 -20.05 9.29
N ASN A 195 11.28 -19.45 9.66
CA ASN A 195 10.03 -20.18 9.85
C ASN A 195 9.41 -20.60 8.50
N VAL A 196 9.52 -21.90 8.19
CA VAL A 196 9.03 -22.51 6.94
C VAL A 196 7.50 -22.63 6.84
N GLU A 197 6.76 -22.51 7.95
CA GLU A 197 5.28 -22.50 7.91
C GLU A 197 4.72 -21.28 7.18
N LEU A 198 5.38 -20.12 7.33
CA LEU A 198 5.03 -18.89 6.61
C LEU A 198 5.16 -19.07 5.11
N ILE A 199 6.22 -19.74 4.68
CA ILE A 199 6.50 -19.94 3.25
C ILE A 199 5.51 -20.94 2.61
N THR A 200 5.04 -21.93 3.39
CA THR A 200 4.08 -22.92 2.93
C THR A 200 2.66 -22.34 2.79
N ARG A 201 2.31 -21.33 3.60
CA ARG A 201 1.01 -20.62 3.55
C ARG A 201 0.86 -19.67 2.37
N VAL A 202 1.96 -19.13 1.85
CA VAL A 202 1.95 -18.13 0.75
C VAL A 202 1.89 -18.80 -0.65
N GLY A 203 1.75 -20.13 -0.74
CA GLY A 203 1.58 -20.86 -2.02
C GLY A 203 2.82 -20.92 -2.94
N VAL A 204 3.87 -20.16 -2.61
CA VAL A 204 5.10 -19.94 -3.39
C VAL A 204 5.81 -21.22 -3.83
N PHE A 205 5.78 -22.26 -2.99
CA PHE A 205 6.52 -23.50 -3.24
C PHE A 205 5.86 -24.43 -4.27
N GLY A 206 4.54 -24.32 -4.47
CA GLY A 206 3.81 -25.18 -5.41
C GLY A 206 4.14 -24.86 -6.87
N GLU A 207 4.24 -23.58 -7.19
CA GLU A 207 4.52 -23.11 -8.56
C GLU A 207 6.00 -23.32 -8.94
N TYR A 208 6.94 -23.03 -8.04
CA TYR A 208 8.38 -23.16 -8.32
C TYR A 208 8.88 -24.60 -8.51
N PHE A 209 8.35 -25.57 -7.76
CA PHE A 209 8.72 -26.98 -7.98
C PHE A 209 8.12 -27.55 -9.27
N THR A 210 7.02 -26.97 -9.75
CA THR A 210 6.44 -27.32 -11.04
C THR A 210 7.34 -26.81 -12.17
N GLU A 211 7.87 -25.59 -12.07
CA GLU A 211 8.88 -25.06 -13.02
C GLU A 211 10.22 -25.82 -12.97
N LEU A 212 10.68 -26.26 -11.79
CA LEU A 212 11.91 -27.06 -11.65
C LEU A 212 11.77 -28.47 -12.22
N LYS A 213 10.60 -29.10 -12.09
CA LYS A 213 10.31 -30.38 -12.79
C LYS A 213 10.33 -30.23 -14.31
N ILE A 214 9.90 -29.08 -14.84
CA ILE A 214 9.96 -28.78 -16.27
C ILE A 214 11.41 -28.60 -16.73
N ARG A 215 12.28 -28.01 -15.90
CA ARG A 215 13.71 -27.86 -16.24
C ARG A 215 14.57 -29.10 -16.03
N GLY A 216 14.19 -29.98 -15.10
CA GLY A 216 14.89 -31.25 -14.83
C GLY A 216 14.31 -32.46 -15.58
N GLY A 217 13.42 -32.24 -16.55
CA GLY A 217 12.61 -33.27 -17.17
C GLY A 217 12.54 -33.18 -18.69
N GLU A 218 13.66 -32.94 -19.36
CA GLU A 218 13.82 -33.21 -20.82
C GLU A 218 15.03 -34.09 -21.15
N ASP A 219 15.65 -34.74 -20.16
CA ASP A 219 16.61 -35.82 -20.39
C ASP A 219 16.05 -37.12 -19.83
N ASN A 220 15.11 -37.73 -20.56
CA ASN A 220 14.87 -39.18 -20.66
C ASN A 220 13.53 -39.46 -21.36
N ALA A 221 13.52 -39.37 -22.69
CA ALA A 221 12.68 -40.17 -23.58
C ALA A 221 13.42 -40.39 -24.91
#